data_AF-A0A955Z5B5-F1
#
_entry.id   AF-A0A955Z5B5-F1
#
_cell.length_a   1.000
_cell.length_b   1.000
_cell.length_c   1.000
_cell.angle_alpha   90.00
_cell.angle_beta   90.00
_cell.angle_gamma   90.00
#
_symmetry.space_group_name_H-M   'P 1'
#
loop_
_entity.id
_entity.type
_entity.pdbx_description
1 polymer ?
#
loop_
_entity_poly.entity_id
_entity_poly.type
_entity_poly.pdbx_seq_one_letter_code
_entity_poly.pdbx_strand_id
1 'polypeptide(L)'
;MSERRVAFDHTDPGLRPFIEVQAKVSMSILDEAKDDGRGAEQTVAELCETCHGFSEEGAREVTARVEPGRRLPIACEPGCDYCCYGTVFASSAEILHLAAFIARDPELARAVGERAAAAAHKVAGLSIDERAGARVPCPVLADGACSAYEARPLSCRAYHSCDR
;
A
#
# COMPACT_ATOMS: atom_id res chain seq x y z
N MET A 1 -35.46 -11.94 -9.10
CA MET A 1 -34.60 -10.84 -8.61
C MET A 1 -33.21 -11.12 -9.14
N SER A 2 -32.77 -10.38 -10.16
CA SER A 2 -31.45 -10.59 -10.79
C SER A 2 -30.37 -10.15 -9.82
N GLU A 3 -29.42 -11.03 -9.49
CA GLU A 3 -28.21 -10.71 -8.74
C GLU A 3 -27.50 -9.53 -9.43
N ARG A 4 -27.51 -8.35 -8.80
CA ARG A 4 -26.60 -7.27 -9.21
C ARG A 4 -25.19 -7.71 -8.85
N ARG A 5 -24.46 -8.25 -9.83
CA ARG A 5 -23.00 -8.26 -9.78
C ARG A 5 -22.53 -6.81 -9.83
N VAL A 6 -22.05 -6.29 -8.70
CA VAL A 6 -21.33 -5.02 -8.67
C VAL A 6 -20.00 -5.25 -9.38
N ALA A 7 -19.96 -4.95 -10.67
CA ALA A 7 -18.72 -4.83 -11.43
C ALA A 7 -18.41 -3.34 -11.59
N PHE A 8 -17.15 -2.95 -11.44
CA PHE A 8 -16.70 -1.58 -11.70
C PHE A 8 -16.76 -1.33 -13.23
N ASP A 9 -17.93 -0.95 -13.71
CA ASP A 9 -18.12 -0.50 -15.09
C ASP A 9 -17.85 1.00 -15.15
N HIS A 10 -16.67 1.37 -15.63
CA HIS A 10 -16.27 2.77 -15.82
C HIS A 10 -17.14 3.53 -16.83
N THR A 11 -18.02 2.82 -17.56
CA THR A 11 -19.01 3.40 -18.48
C THR A 11 -20.42 3.53 -17.87
N ASP A 12 -20.62 3.09 -16.62
CA ASP A 12 -21.90 3.22 -15.91
C ASP A 12 -22.29 4.72 -15.80
N PRO A 13 -23.42 5.14 -16.41
CA PRO A 13 -23.88 6.53 -16.37
C PRO A 13 -24.12 7.06 -14.94
N GLY A 14 -24.39 6.18 -13.97
CA GLY A 14 -24.58 6.53 -12.56
C GLY A 14 -23.27 6.77 -11.80
N LEU A 15 -22.17 6.13 -12.22
CA LEU A 15 -20.83 6.34 -11.64
C LEU A 15 -20.02 7.41 -12.37
N ARG A 16 -20.34 7.65 -13.65
CA ARG A 16 -19.63 8.60 -14.51
C ARG A 16 -19.48 10.01 -13.92
N PRO A 17 -20.50 10.63 -13.29
CA PRO A 17 -20.32 11.94 -12.65
C PRO A 17 -19.29 11.92 -11.52
N PHE A 18 -19.22 10.84 -10.72
CA PHE A 18 -18.25 10.70 -9.65
C PHE A 18 -16.83 10.50 -10.19
N ILE A 19 -16.68 9.63 -11.20
CA ILE A 19 -15.40 9.40 -11.88
C ILE A 19 -14.90 10.69 -12.54
N GLU A 20 -15.78 11.43 -13.23
CA GLU A 20 -15.42 12.69 -13.87
C GLU A 20 -15.06 13.78 -12.85
N VAL A 21 -15.79 13.89 -11.74
CA VAL A 21 -15.46 14.85 -10.67
C VAL A 21 -14.13 14.49 -10.02
N GLN A 22 -13.93 13.21 -9.68
CA GLN A 22 -12.67 12.75 -9.08
C GLN A 22 -11.51 13.00 -10.04
N ALA A 23 -11.66 12.67 -11.33
CA ALA A 23 -10.64 12.93 -12.34
C ALA A 23 -10.35 14.44 -12.48
N LYS A 24 -11.36 15.32 -12.49
CA LYS A 24 -11.17 16.77 -12.57
C LYS A 24 -10.44 17.33 -11.35
N VAL A 25 -10.80 16.87 -10.14
CA VAL A 25 -10.12 17.27 -8.90
C VAL A 25 -8.67 16.81 -8.94
N SER A 26 -8.42 15.54 -9.30
CA SER A 26 -7.06 15.02 -9.44
C SER A 26 -6.25 15.78 -10.49
N MET A 27 -6.84 16.09 -11.65
CA MET A 27 -6.17 16.86 -12.71
C MET A 27 -5.86 18.29 -12.28
N SER A 28 -6.76 18.97 -11.57
CA SER A 28 -6.51 20.32 -11.02
C SER A 28 -5.31 20.31 -10.07
N ILE A 29 -5.27 19.35 -9.14
CA ILE A 29 -4.16 19.22 -8.19
C ILE A 29 -2.84 18.90 -8.92
N LEU A 30 -2.88 18.06 -9.95
CA LEU A 30 -1.69 17.75 -10.76
C LEU A 30 -1.23 18.96 -11.58
N ASP A 31 -2.13 19.79 -12.09
CA ASP A 31 -1.79 20.98 -12.85
C ASP A 31 -1.23 22.08 -11.93
N GLU A 32 -1.81 22.29 -10.76
CA GLU A 32 -1.24 23.16 -9.71
C GLU A 32 0.18 22.71 -9.31
N ALA A 33 0.40 21.41 -9.14
CA ALA A 33 1.73 20.89 -8.83
C ALA A 33 2.74 21.13 -9.97
N LYS A 34 2.32 21.00 -11.23
CA LYS A 34 3.18 21.34 -12.38
C LYS A 34 3.50 22.83 -12.42
N ASP A 35 2.52 23.69 -12.14
CA ASP A 35 2.70 25.15 -12.14
C ASP A 35 3.68 25.61 -11.04
N ASP A 36 3.74 24.89 -9.91
CA ASP A 36 4.74 25.05 -8.86
C ASP A 36 6.14 24.52 -9.23
N GLY A 37 6.30 23.95 -10.43
CA GLY A 37 7.54 23.32 -10.90
C GLY A 37 7.78 21.90 -10.37
N ARG A 38 6.79 21.29 -9.70
CA ARG A 38 6.91 19.90 -9.22
C ARG A 38 6.65 18.93 -10.38
N GLY A 39 7.54 17.95 -10.53
CA GLY A 39 7.35 16.87 -11.48
C GLY A 39 6.23 15.92 -11.05
N ALA A 40 5.69 15.15 -12.00
CA ALA A 40 4.67 14.13 -11.71
C ALA A 40 5.15 13.09 -10.69
N GLU A 41 6.42 12.69 -10.76
CA GLU A 41 7.04 11.77 -9.80
C GLU A 41 7.06 12.34 -8.38
N GLN A 42 7.48 13.60 -8.23
CA GLN A 42 7.50 14.29 -6.94
C GLN A 42 6.10 14.41 -6.36
N THR A 43 5.11 14.76 -7.19
CA THR A 43 3.71 14.90 -6.76
C THR A 43 3.13 13.58 -6.26
N VAL A 44 3.42 12.47 -6.96
CA VAL A 44 2.99 11.12 -6.55
C VAL A 44 3.67 10.70 -5.26
N ALA A 45 4.96 10.99 -5.08
CA ALA A 45 5.68 10.69 -3.85
C ALA A 45 5.10 11.46 -2.66
N GLU A 46 4.91 12.78 -2.80
CA GLU A 46 4.30 13.64 -1.78
C GLU A 46 2.90 13.16 -1.38
N LEU A 47 2.08 12.77 -2.37
CA LEU A 47 0.75 12.21 -2.11
C LEU A 47 0.83 10.90 -1.33
N CYS A 48 1.71 9.98 -1.73
CA CYS A 48 1.88 8.72 -1.01
C CYS A 48 2.31 8.96 0.44
N GLU A 49 3.33 9.78 0.65
CA GLU A 49 3.84 10.14 1.99
C GLU A 49 2.75 10.77 2.85
N THR A 50 1.97 11.70 2.29
CA THR A 50 0.85 12.35 2.98
C THR A 50 -0.22 11.33 3.39
N CYS A 51 -0.67 10.49 2.45
CA CYS A 51 -1.66 9.45 2.75
C CYS A 51 -1.14 8.44 3.78
N HIS A 52 0.12 8.05 3.70
CA HIS A 52 0.77 7.16 4.65
C HIS A 52 0.78 7.74 6.07
N GLY A 53 1.15 9.02 6.20
CA GLY A 53 1.13 9.73 7.48
C GLY A 53 -0.27 9.81 8.09
N PHE A 54 -1.26 10.23 7.31
CA PHE A 54 -2.66 10.28 7.75
C PHE A 54 -3.19 8.91 8.22
N SER A 55 -2.80 7.83 7.53
CA SER A 55 -3.23 6.49 7.91
C SER A 55 -2.67 6.07 9.28
N GLU A 56 -1.38 6.31 9.53
CA GLU A 56 -0.75 5.94 10.80
C GLU A 56 -1.22 6.81 11.96
N GLU A 57 -1.36 8.12 11.73
CA GLU A 57 -1.89 9.05 12.73
C GLU A 57 -3.34 8.71 13.07
N GLY A 58 -4.19 8.52 12.05
CA GLY A 58 -5.59 8.14 12.23
C GLY A 58 -5.75 6.84 13.02
N ALA A 59 -4.94 5.82 12.72
CA ALA A 59 -4.97 4.56 13.47
C ALA A 59 -4.59 4.74 14.95
N ARG A 60 -3.57 5.56 15.24
CA ARG A 60 -3.14 5.88 16.61
C ARG A 60 -4.21 6.68 17.34
N GLU A 61 -4.78 7.71 16.71
CA GLU A 61 -5.84 8.52 17.31
C GLU A 61 -7.08 7.70 17.66
N VAL A 62 -7.56 6.90 16.70
CA VAL A 62 -8.75 6.06 16.93
C VAL A 62 -8.47 5.05 18.05
N THR A 63 -7.30 4.41 18.05
CA THR A 63 -6.89 3.48 19.12
C THR A 63 -6.83 4.15 20.49
N ALA A 64 -6.35 5.40 20.57
CA ALA A 64 -6.27 6.16 21.81
C ALA A 64 -7.66 6.48 22.41
N ARG A 65 -8.70 6.56 21.58
CA ARG A 65 -10.10 6.77 22.00
C ARG A 65 -10.78 5.50 22.52
N VAL A 66 -10.18 4.33 22.31
CA VAL A 66 -10.71 3.06 22.80
C VAL A 66 -10.21 2.79 24.21
N GLU A 67 -11.13 2.39 25.10
CA GLU A 67 -10.82 2.01 26.49
C GLU A 67 -9.67 1.00 26.57
N PRO A 68 -8.70 1.15 27.49
CA PRO A 68 -7.51 0.31 27.55
C PRO A 68 -7.77 -1.21 27.60
N GLY A 69 -8.84 -1.66 28.25
CA GLY A 69 -9.24 -3.08 28.30
C GLY A 69 -9.98 -3.59 27.06
N ARG A 70 -10.18 -2.73 26.06
CA ARG A 70 -10.96 -2.99 24.85
C ARG A 70 -10.17 -2.71 23.56
N ARG A 71 -8.94 -2.20 23.68
CA ARG A 71 -8.04 -1.95 22.54
C ARG A 71 -6.96 -3.04 22.46
N LEU A 72 -6.65 -3.46 21.24
CA LEU A 72 -5.42 -4.19 20.98
C LEU A 72 -4.28 -3.17 20.80
N PRO A 73 -3.14 -3.31 21.50
CA PRO A 73 -2.04 -2.39 21.35
C PRO A 73 -1.43 -2.54 19.95
N ILE A 74 -1.08 -1.44 19.29
CA ILE A 74 -0.32 -1.49 18.03
C ILE A 74 1.13 -1.79 18.40
N ALA A 75 1.62 -2.98 18.03
CA ALA A 75 3.00 -3.42 18.23
C ALA A 75 3.89 -3.22 16.99
N CYS A 76 3.32 -2.71 15.88
CA CYS A 76 4.08 -2.40 14.67
C CYS A 76 5.11 -1.27 14.89
N GLU A 77 6.38 -1.63 14.78
CA GLU A 77 7.53 -0.72 14.77
C GLU A 77 8.58 -1.22 13.75
N PRO A 78 9.60 -0.42 13.40
CA PRO A 78 10.72 -0.90 12.60
C PRO A 78 11.30 -2.18 13.20
N GLY A 79 11.35 -3.26 12.41
CA GLY A 79 11.69 -4.61 12.89
C GLY A 79 10.52 -5.61 12.93
N CYS A 80 9.28 -5.15 12.75
CA CYS A 80 8.12 -6.01 12.56
C CYS A 80 8.03 -6.57 11.13
N ASP A 81 7.64 -7.84 10.99
CA ASP A 81 7.40 -8.53 9.71
C ASP A 81 5.98 -9.08 9.54
N TYR A 82 5.04 -8.75 10.44
CA TYR A 82 3.68 -9.31 10.46
C TYR A 82 2.96 -9.16 9.11
N CYS A 83 2.95 -7.95 8.53
CA CYS A 83 2.32 -7.70 7.23
C CYS A 83 3.05 -8.35 6.06
N CYS A 84 4.33 -8.73 6.21
CA CYS A 84 5.14 -9.30 5.14
C CYS A 84 4.72 -10.72 4.74
N TYR A 85 3.94 -11.42 5.56
CA TYR A 85 3.37 -12.72 5.20
C TYR A 85 1.90 -12.63 4.73
N GLY A 86 1.34 -11.41 4.70
CA GLY A 86 -0.01 -11.16 4.22
C GLY A 86 -0.06 -10.93 2.70
N THR A 87 -1.20 -11.28 2.09
CA THR A 87 -1.51 -10.82 0.73
C THR A 87 -2.15 -9.45 0.83
N VAL A 88 -1.39 -8.41 0.53
CA VAL A 88 -1.83 -7.01 0.63
C VAL A 88 -1.96 -6.37 -0.75
N PHE A 89 -2.90 -5.43 -0.88
CA PHE A 89 -3.03 -4.59 -2.06
C PHE A 89 -2.17 -3.32 -1.92
N ALA A 90 -1.53 -2.91 -3.01
CA ALA A 90 -0.88 -1.61 -3.12
C ALA A 90 -1.20 -1.03 -4.49
N SER A 91 -1.51 0.26 -4.53
CA SER A 91 -1.76 0.96 -5.79
C SER A 91 -0.48 1.08 -6.63
N SER A 92 -0.62 1.32 -7.94
CA SER A 92 0.55 1.54 -8.81
C SER A 92 1.43 2.69 -8.33
N ALA A 93 0.84 3.76 -7.79
CA ALA A 93 1.55 4.89 -7.20
C ALA A 93 2.43 4.45 -6.02
N GLU A 94 1.89 3.65 -5.10
CA GLU A 94 2.63 3.14 -3.96
C GLU A 94 3.70 2.13 -4.36
N ILE A 95 3.45 1.30 -5.37
CA ILE A 95 4.47 0.38 -5.91
C ILE A 95 5.64 1.16 -6.52
N LEU A 96 5.36 2.23 -7.27
CA LEU A 96 6.40 3.08 -7.84
C LEU A 96 7.17 3.84 -6.75
N HIS A 97 6.48 4.36 -5.73
CA HIS A 97 7.10 4.99 -4.57
C HIS A 97 8.00 4.00 -3.81
N LEU A 98 7.54 2.78 -3.57
CA LEU A 98 8.32 1.71 -2.94
C LEU A 98 9.55 1.33 -3.80
N ALA A 99 9.37 1.19 -5.11
CA ALA A 99 10.46 0.90 -6.04
C ALA A 99 11.51 2.03 -6.04
N ALA A 100 11.09 3.30 -6.03
CA ALA A 100 11.96 4.45 -5.95
C ALA A 100 12.73 4.49 -4.62
N PHE A 101 12.08 4.12 -3.50
CA PHE A 101 12.74 3.98 -2.20
C PHE A 101 13.83 2.89 -2.24
N ILE A 102 13.48 1.71 -2.77
CA ILE A 102 14.39 0.56 -2.87
C ILE A 102 15.58 0.87 -3.80
N ALA A 103 15.35 1.59 -4.90
CA ALA A 103 16.36 1.93 -5.88
C ALA A 103 17.46 2.86 -5.34
N ARG A 104 17.26 3.49 -4.17
CA ARG A 104 18.30 4.28 -3.48
C ARG A 104 19.47 3.42 -3.00
N ASP A 105 19.24 2.13 -2.82
CA ASP A 105 20.27 1.13 -2.46
C ASP A 105 20.31 0.03 -3.53
N PRO A 106 21.36 0.01 -4.39
CA PRO A 106 21.50 -0.99 -5.46
C PRO A 106 21.57 -2.45 -4.96
N GLU A 107 22.15 -2.69 -3.78
CA GLU A 107 22.26 -4.04 -3.22
C GLU A 107 20.89 -4.53 -2.77
N LEU A 108 20.15 -3.66 -2.08
CA LEU A 108 18.77 -3.92 -1.72
C LEU A 108 17.91 -4.15 -2.95
N ALA A 109 18.02 -3.30 -3.99
CA ALA A 109 17.26 -3.43 -5.22
C ALA A 109 17.50 -4.78 -5.91
N ARG A 110 18.76 -5.22 -5.99
CA ARG A 110 19.09 -6.55 -6.53
C ARG A 110 18.47 -7.67 -5.70
N ALA A 111 18.65 -7.63 -4.38
CA ALA A 111 18.12 -8.66 -3.47
C ALA A 111 16.59 -8.71 -3.46
N VAL A 112 15.91 -7.56 -3.51
CA VAL A 112 14.44 -7.49 -3.65
C VAL A 112 14.00 -8.02 -5.01
N GLY A 113 14.69 -7.67 -6.10
CA GLY A 113 14.38 -8.15 -7.44
C GLY A 113 14.42 -9.67 -7.57
N GLU A 114 15.46 -10.30 -7.00
CA GLU A 114 15.59 -11.76 -6.96
C GLU A 114 14.44 -12.41 -6.16
N ARG A 115 14.14 -11.87 -4.98
CA ARG A 115 13.02 -12.33 -4.15
C ARG A 115 11.67 -12.13 -4.84
N ALA A 116 11.48 -11.01 -5.53
CA ALA A 116 10.26 -10.69 -6.26
C ALA A 116 10.03 -11.66 -7.42
N ALA A 117 11.06 -11.97 -8.19
CA ALA A 117 10.99 -12.97 -9.26
C ALA A 117 10.64 -14.36 -8.71
N ALA A 118 11.28 -14.77 -7.62
CA ALA A 118 10.99 -16.05 -6.96
C ALA A 118 9.57 -16.10 -6.39
N ALA A 119 9.11 -15.02 -5.75
CA ALA A 119 7.74 -14.90 -5.25
C ALA A 119 6.73 -14.97 -6.39
N ALA A 120 6.94 -14.22 -7.47
CA ALA A 120 6.10 -14.21 -8.66
C ALA A 120 5.95 -15.62 -9.28
N HIS A 121 7.05 -16.38 -9.35
CA HIS A 121 7.00 -17.77 -9.82
C HIS A 121 6.15 -18.67 -8.90
N LYS A 122 6.30 -18.54 -7.57
CA LYS A 122 5.53 -19.34 -6.60
C LYS A 122 4.03 -19.08 -6.63
N VAL A 123 3.64 -17.85 -6.94
CA VAL A 123 2.22 -17.44 -6.97
C VAL A 123 1.61 -17.51 -8.38
N ALA A 124 2.41 -17.82 -9.40
CA ALA A 124 1.92 -17.91 -10.77
C ALA A 124 0.81 -18.97 -10.88
N GLY A 125 -0.31 -18.60 -11.51
CA GLY A 125 -1.46 -19.50 -11.67
C GLY A 125 -2.35 -19.67 -10.44
N LEU A 126 -1.95 -19.16 -9.26
CA LEU A 126 -2.80 -19.18 -8.06
C LEU A 126 -3.87 -18.09 -8.12
N SER A 127 -5.08 -18.43 -7.67
CA SER A 127 -6.16 -17.49 -7.35
C SER A 127 -5.80 -16.60 -6.14
N ILE A 128 -6.61 -15.57 -5.86
CA ILE A 128 -6.37 -14.65 -4.74
C ILE A 128 -6.39 -15.40 -3.40
N ASP A 129 -7.35 -16.32 -3.21
CA ASP A 129 -7.47 -17.10 -1.97
C ASP A 129 -6.31 -18.08 -1.79
N GLU A 130 -5.87 -18.73 -2.87
CA GLU A 130 -4.70 -19.61 -2.85
C GLU A 130 -3.41 -18.83 -2.56
N ARG A 131 -3.28 -17.60 -3.07
CA ARG A 131 -2.15 -16.72 -2.73
C ARG A 131 -2.14 -16.35 -1.25
N ALA A 132 -3.30 -16.00 -0.71
CA ALA A 132 -3.45 -15.72 0.72
C ALA A 132 -3.07 -16.94 1.58
N GLY A 133 -3.48 -18.14 1.17
CA GLY A 133 -3.15 -19.40 1.85
C GLY A 133 -1.68 -19.81 1.70
N ALA A 134 -1.03 -19.49 0.58
CA ALA A 134 0.37 -19.86 0.32
C ALA A 134 1.38 -19.12 1.21
N ARG A 135 0.98 -17.97 1.80
CA ARG A 135 1.81 -17.14 2.70
C ARG A 135 3.22 -16.89 2.17
N VAL A 136 3.33 -16.66 0.85
CA VAL A 136 4.61 -16.34 0.21
C VAL A 136 5.12 -15.02 0.78
N PRO A 137 6.34 -14.96 1.33
CA PRO A 137 6.83 -13.74 1.95
C PRO A 137 6.98 -12.59 0.95
N CYS A 138 6.72 -11.38 1.43
CA CYS A 138 6.90 -10.15 0.69
C CYS A 138 8.37 -10.01 0.23
N PRO A 139 8.63 -9.56 -1.01
CA PRO A 139 9.99 -9.43 -1.53
C PRO A 139 10.91 -8.49 -0.74
N VAL A 140 10.36 -7.62 0.11
CA VAL A 140 11.13 -6.69 0.96
C VAL A 140 11.38 -7.25 2.38
N LEU A 141 10.98 -8.48 2.67
CA LEU A 141 11.28 -9.13 3.96
C LEU A 141 12.71 -9.66 4.00
N ALA A 142 13.57 -9.09 4.84
CA ALA A 142 14.94 -9.55 5.08
C ALA A 142 15.20 -9.69 6.58
N ASP A 143 15.82 -10.79 6.99
CA ASP A 143 16.25 -11.04 8.38
C ASP A 143 15.15 -10.84 9.44
N GLY A 144 13.90 -11.22 9.11
CA GLY A 144 12.75 -11.06 10.00
C GLY A 144 12.24 -9.62 10.14
N ALA A 145 12.66 -8.71 9.25
CA ALA A 145 12.25 -7.32 9.25
C ALA A 145 11.93 -6.79 7.84
N CYS A 146 11.04 -5.81 7.77
CA CYS A 146 10.77 -5.09 6.53
C CYS A 146 11.95 -4.15 6.18
N SER A 147 12.67 -4.45 5.10
CA SER A 147 13.81 -3.64 4.65
C SER A 147 13.42 -2.32 3.99
N ALA A 148 12.12 -2.08 3.80
CA ALA A 148 11.56 -0.86 3.22
C ALA A 148 10.43 -0.29 4.11
N TYR A 149 10.62 -0.36 5.44
CA TYR A 149 9.60 0.02 6.42
C TYR A 149 9.03 1.44 6.19
N GLU A 150 9.88 2.40 5.83
CA GLU A 150 9.45 3.79 5.62
C GLU A 150 8.61 3.98 4.35
N ALA A 151 8.72 3.09 3.36
CA ALA A 151 7.96 3.15 2.10
C ALA A 151 6.80 2.12 2.04
N ARG A 152 6.40 1.58 3.20
CA ARG A 152 5.30 0.61 3.30
C ARG A 152 4.00 1.18 2.70
N PRO A 153 3.28 0.41 1.87
CA PRO A 153 1.96 0.79 1.38
C PRO A 153 0.93 1.00 2.51
N LEU A 154 -0.17 1.68 2.20
CA LEU A 154 -1.30 1.93 3.09
C LEU A 154 -1.84 0.66 3.73
N SER A 155 -1.99 -0.42 2.95
CA SER A 155 -2.42 -1.71 3.49
C SER A 155 -1.49 -2.20 4.59
N CYS A 156 -0.17 -2.15 4.38
CA CYS A 156 0.81 -2.56 5.40
C CYS A 156 0.76 -1.66 6.65
N ARG A 157 0.41 -0.39 6.49
CA ARG A 157 0.25 0.56 7.60
C ARG A 157 -1.06 0.39 8.34
N ALA A 158 -2.10 -0.13 7.69
CA ALA A 158 -3.39 -0.41 8.31
C ALA A 158 -3.43 -1.78 9.02
N TYR A 159 -2.69 -2.77 8.51
CA TYR A 159 -2.54 -4.08 9.16
C TYR A 159 -1.49 -4.03 10.26
N HIS A 160 -1.92 -3.65 11.46
CA HIS A 160 -1.06 -3.63 12.64
C HIS A 160 -0.91 -5.02 13.26
N SER A 161 0.33 -5.39 13.58
CA SER A 161 0.63 -6.41 14.58
C SER A 161 0.11 -5.95 15.93
N CYS A 162 -0.49 -6.85 16.68
CA CYS A 162 -0.97 -6.60 18.05
C CYS A 162 -0.02 -7.20 19.11
N ASP A 163 0.98 -7.93 18.65
CA ASP A 163 2.03 -8.63 19.38
C ASP A 163 3.39 -8.42 18.69
N ARG A 164 4.46 -8.71 19.42
CA ARG A 164 5.84 -8.70 18.90
C ARG A 164 6.31 -10.10 18.59
#